data_AF-A0A3M1X4F6-F1
#
_entry.id   AF-A0A3M1X4F6-F1
#
_cell.length_a   1.000
_cell.length_b   1.000
_cell.length_c   1.000
_cell.angle_alpha   90.00
_cell.angle_beta   90.00
_cell.angle_gamma   90.00
#
_symmetry.space_group_name_H-M   'P 1'
#
loop_
_entity.id
_entity.type
_entity.pdbx_description
1 polymer ?
#
loop_
_entity_poly.entity_id
_entity_poly.type
_entity_poly.pdbx_seq_one_letter_code
_entity_poly.pdbx_strand_id
1 'polypeptide(L)'
;MARILLLGGSGYFCRQLLPELLKSLPREWEFVIADYEYRAARKMAKKLGERVTARMVDVSDPAAMERLLEGADAGVNFVGPWYRFGKFVREAFRRAGVSLIAVNPSSFRESHGNAGGPPFVGGVSFVPAVPLIFREVFGPEKGVSVSVRV
;
A
#
# COMPACT_ATOMS: atom_id res chain seq x y z
N MET A 1 8.21 13.00 -7.06
CA MET A 1 7.69 11.84 -7.82
C MET A 1 7.62 10.69 -6.84
N ALA A 2 6.47 10.02 -6.72
CA ALA A 2 6.28 8.97 -5.71
C ALA A 2 5.80 7.67 -6.37
N ARG A 3 6.38 6.54 -5.99
CA ARG A 3 6.08 5.20 -6.50
C ARG A 3 5.43 4.36 -5.41
N ILE A 4 4.15 4.08 -5.59
CA ILE A 4 3.30 3.42 -4.59
C ILE A 4 2.99 1.98 -5.00
N LEU A 5 3.30 1.03 -4.13
CA LEU A 5 3.00 -0.39 -4.34
C LEU A 5 1.62 -0.76 -3.76
N LEU A 6 0.84 -1.56 -4.47
CA LEU A 6 -0.46 -2.06 -4.02
C LEU A 6 -0.40 -3.60 -4.01
N LEU A 7 -0.05 -4.19 -2.86
CA LEU A 7 0.08 -5.63 -2.71
C LEU A 7 -1.29 -6.31 -2.61
N GLY A 8 -1.49 -7.42 -3.33
CA GLY A 8 -2.83 -7.99 -3.50
C GLY A 8 -3.76 -7.04 -4.26
N GLY A 9 -3.17 -6.16 -5.08
CA GLY A 9 -3.84 -5.00 -5.65
C GLY A 9 -4.87 -5.33 -6.74
N SER A 10 -5.02 -6.59 -7.16
CA SER A 10 -6.11 -7.00 -8.04
C SER A 10 -7.40 -7.34 -7.29
N GLY A 11 -7.36 -7.34 -5.95
CA GLY A 11 -8.49 -7.62 -5.07
C GLY A 11 -9.56 -6.52 -5.01
N TYR A 12 -10.68 -6.83 -4.36
CA TYR A 12 -11.86 -5.95 -4.30
C TYR A 12 -11.55 -4.55 -3.78
N PHE A 13 -10.84 -4.43 -2.65
CA PHE A 13 -10.56 -3.14 -2.03
C PHE A 13 -9.75 -2.21 -2.93
N CYS A 14 -8.69 -2.72 -3.54
CA CYS A 14 -7.87 -1.92 -4.45
C CYS A 14 -8.66 -1.45 -5.68
N ARG A 15 -9.59 -2.28 -6.20
CA ARG A 15 -10.48 -1.89 -7.32
C ARG A 15 -11.37 -0.69 -7.01
N GLN A 16 -11.77 -0.53 -5.75
CA GLN A 16 -12.57 0.62 -5.30
C GLN A 16 -11.67 1.83 -4.99
N LEU A 17 -10.52 1.59 -4.36
CA LEU A 17 -9.62 2.65 -3.88
C LEU A 17 -8.83 3.32 -5.00
N LEU A 18 -8.22 2.55 -5.91
CA LEU A 18 -7.25 3.07 -6.86
C LEU A 18 -7.81 4.16 -7.80
N PRO A 19 -9.06 4.06 -8.32
CA PRO A 19 -9.66 5.16 -9.08
C PRO A 19 -9.74 6.47 -8.30
N GLU A 20 -10.08 6.43 -7.01
CA GLU A 20 -10.17 7.62 -6.16
C GLU A 20 -8.80 8.20 -5.82
N LEU A 21 -7.79 7.34 -5.60
CA LEU A 21 -6.40 7.78 -5.45
C LEU A 21 -5.88 8.49 -6.71
N LEU A 22 -6.16 7.95 -7.89
CA LEU A 22 -5.73 8.56 -9.15
C LEU A 22 -6.35 9.95 -9.38
N LYS A 23 -7.57 10.18 -8.90
CA LYS A 23 -8.25 11.49 -8.97
C LYS A 23 -7.72 12.47 -7.93
N SER A 24 -7.36 11.99 -6.75
CA SER A 24 -7.07 12.83 -5.58
C SER A 24 -5.58 13.12 -5.37
N LEU A 25 -4.68 12.32 -5.96
CA LEU A 25 -3.24 12.42 -5.78
C LEU A 25 -2.54 13.02 -7.02
N PRO A 26 -1.35 13.63 -6.84
CA PRO A 26 -0.62 14.30 -7.93
C PRO A 26 -0.37 13.39 -9.14
N ARG A 27 -0.34 13.99 -10.34
CA ARG A 27 -0.26 13.23 -11.61
C ARG A 27 1.06 12.50 -11.80
N GLU A 28 2.11 13.00 -11.15
CA GLU A 28 3.48 12.46 -11.15
C GLU A 28 3.62 11.23 -10.23
N TRP A 29 2.55 10.84 -9.53
CA TRP A 29 2.55 9.62 -8.72
C TRP A 29 2.20 8.42 -9.59
N GLU A 30 3.02 7.39 -9.43
CA GLU A 30 2.90 6.11 -10.13
C GLU A 30 2.46 5.03 -9.16
N PHE A 31 1.62 4.13 -9.66
CA PHE A 31 1.07 3.02 -8.89
C PHE A 31 1.46 1.70 -9.53
N VAL A 32 1.92 0.76 -8.71
CA VAL A 32 2.22 -0.61 -9.15
C VAL A 32 1.24 -1.55 -8.48
N ILE A 33 0.34 -2.15 -9.28
CA ILE A 33 -0.51 -3.24 -8.83
C ILE A 33 0.34 -4.50 -8.76
N ALA A 34 0.72 -4.89 -7.55
CA ALA A 34 1.53 -6.07 -7.29
C ALA A 34 0.64 -7.20 -6.77
N ASP A 35 0.52 -8.27 -7.54
CA ASP A 35 -0.37 -9.38 -7.21
C ASP A 35 0.19 -10.71 -7.70
N TYR A 36 -0.15 -11.79 -7.01
CA TYR A 36 0.13 -13.14 -7.50
C TYR A 36 -0.67 -13.42 -8.78
N GLU A 37 -1.92 -12.94 -8.85
CA GLU A 37 -2.79 -13.07 -10.02
C GLU A 37 -2.48 -11.96 -11.05
N TYR A 38 -1.34 -12.12 -11.74
CA TYR A 38 -0.83 -11.13 -12.68
C TYR A 38 -1.82 -10.77 -13.80
N ARG A 39 -2.63 -11.72 -14.28
CA ARG A 39 -3.60 -11.45 -15.36
C ARG A 39 -4.66 -10.45 -14.92
N ALA A 40 -5.16 -10.57 -13.68
CA ALA A 40 -6.13 -9.64 -13.13
C ALA A 40 -5.50 -8.26 -12.88
N ALA A 41 -4.29 -8.22 -12.33
CA ALA A 41 -3.54 -6.99 -12.11
C ALA A 41 -3.30 -6.23 -13.42
N ARG A 42 -2.82 -6.91 -14.46
CA ARG A 42 -2.54 -6.32 -15.78
C ARG A 42 -3.81 -5.79 -16.45
N LYS A 43 -4.93 -6.50 -16.36
CA LYS A 43 -6.22 -6.05 -16.90
C LYS A 43 -6.68 -4.75 -16.22
N MET A 44 -6.50 -4.66 -14.90
CA MET A 44 -6.86 -3.47 -14.12
C MET A 44 -5.97 -2.28 -14.45
N ALA A 45 -4.64 -2.48 -14.49
CA ALA A 45 -3.68 -1.43 -14.86
C ALA A 45 -4.00 -0.83 -16.24
N LYS A 46 -4.22 -1.67 -17.25
CA LYS A 46 -4.62 -1.23 -18.60
C LYS A 46 -5.89 -0.36 -18.62
N LYS A 47 -6.86 -0.65 -17.74
CA LYS A 47 -8.11 0.11 -17.65
C LYS A 47 -7.91 1.50 -17.03
N LEU A 48 -6.93 1.63 -16.13
CA LEU A 48 -6.72 2.85 -15.33
C LEU A 48 -5.70 3.81 -15.94
N GLY A 49 -4.95 3.38 -16.94
CA GLY A 49 -4.07 4.23 -17.75
C GLY A 49 -2.60 4.16 -17.35
N GLU A 50 -1.80 5.06 -17.92
CA GLU A 50 -0.34 4.99 -17.95
C GLU A 50 0.33 5.16 -16.59
N ARG A 51 -0.35 5.81 -15.64
CA ARG A 51 0.12 5.98 -14.24
C ARG A 51 0.07 4.68 -13.43
N VAL A 52 -0.51 3.62 -13.98
CA VAL A 52 -0.71 2.35 -13.30
C VAL A 52 -0.03 1.23 -14.07
N THR A 53 0.92 0.57 -13.43
CA THR A 53 1.55 -0.64 -13.97
C THR A 53 1.16 -1.85 -13.14
N ALA A 54 1.43 -3.05 -13.67
CA ALA A 54 1.17 -4.30 -12.98
C ALA A 54 2.45 -5.13 -12.90
N ARG A 55 2.65 -5.81 -11.77
CA ARG A 55 3.79 -6.71 -11.54
C ARG A 55 3.31 -7.97 -10.84
N MET A 56 3.82 -9.13 -11.28
CA MET A 56 3.62 -10.37 -10.55
C MET A 56 4.52 -10.35 -9.31
N VAL A 57 3.95 -10.71 -8.14
CA VAL A 57 4.74 -10.95 -6.93
C VAL A 57 4.11 -12.08 -6.11
N ASP A 58 4.96 -12.99 -5.64
CA ASP A 58 4.64 -13.86 -4.51
C ASP A 58 5.19 -13.21 -3.24
N VAL A 59 4.31 -12.79 -2.34
CA VAL A 59 4.73 -12.11 -1.10
C VAL A 59 5.39 -13.05 -0.09
N SER A 60 5.34 -14.35 -0.32
CA SER A 60 6.06 -15.35 0.48
C SER A 60 7.50 -15.58 -0.01
N ASP A 61 7.86 -15.07 -1.19
CA ASP A 61 9.23 -15.08 -1.72
C ASP A 61 9.96 -13.79 -1.30
N PRO A 62 10.94 -13.86 -0.38
CA PRO A 62 11.68 -12.69 0.09
C PRO A 62 12.46 -11.97 -1.02
N ALA A 63 13.02 -12.70 -1.99
CA ALA A 63 13.79 -12.12 -3.08
C ALA A 63 12.89 -11.41 -4.09
N ALA A 64 11.68 -11.94 -4.33
CA ALA A 64 10.68 -11.25 -5.14
C ALA A 64 10.23 -9.95 -4.46
N MET A 65 10.02 -9.97 -3.14
CA MET A 65 9.65 -8.79 -2.35
C MET A 65 10.74 -7.72 -2.36
N GLU A 66 12.01 -8.10 -2.19
CA GLU A 66 13.15 -7.17 -2.25
C GLU A 66 13.22 -6.43 -3.59
N ARG A 67 13.15 -7.17 -4.71
CA ARG A 67 13.12 -6.59 -6.06
C ARG A 67 11.88 -5.76 -6.35
N LEU A 68 10.78 -5.99 -5.64
CA LEU A 68 9.56 -5.20 -5.78
C LEU A 68 9.69 -3.86 -5.04
N LEU A 69 10.26 -3.91 -3.83
CA LEU A 69 10.42 -2.78 -2.91
C LEU A 69 11.52 -1.80 -3.31
N GLU A 70 12.49 -2.25 -4.11
CA GLU A 70 13.52 -1.39 -4.66
C GLU A 70 12.93 -0.17 -5.37
N GLY A 71 13.31 1.03 -4.92
CA GLY A 71 12.83 2.31 -5.44
C GLY A 71 11.35 2.61 -5.18
N ALA A 72 10.70 1.93 -4.23
CA ALA A 72 9.35 2.27 -3.79
C ALA A 72 9.38 3.24 -2.60
N ASP A 73 8.50 4.23 -2.60
CA ASP A 73 8.35 5.17 -1.47
C ASP A 73 7.43 4.61 -0.39
N ALA A 74 6.38 3.90 -0.83
CA ALA A 74 5.38 3.33 0.04
C ALA A 74 4.69 2.12 -0.57
N GLY A 75 4.01 1.35 0.29
CA GLY A 75 3.09 0.32 -0.15
C GLY A 75 1.83 0.23 0.69
N VAL A 76 0.79 -0.31 0.08
CA VAL A 76 -0.48 -0.66 0.72
C VAL A 76 -0.67 -2.16 0.62
N ASN A 77 -0.92 -2.80 1.76
CA ASN A 77 -1.14 -4.24 1.81
C ASN A 77 -2.63 -4.57 1.85
N PHE A 78 -3.11 -5.23 0.79
CA PHE A 78 -4.42 -5.87 0.69
C PHE A 78 -4.35 -7.40 0.66
N VAL A 79 -3.17 -7.98 0.88
CA VAL A 79 -2.96 -9.42 0.74
C VAL A 79 -3.68 -10.19 1.85
N GLY A 80 -4.52 -11.13 1.44
CA GLY A 80 -5.17 -12.10 2.31
C GLY A 80 -4.69 -13.54 2.02
N PRO A 81 -4.87 -14.47 2.98
CA PRO A 81 -5.26 -14.25 4.36
C PRO A 81 -4.14 -13.58 5.19
N TRP A 82 -4.52 -12.56 5.98
CA TRP A 82 -3.59 -11.69 6.72
C TRP A 82 -2.79 -12.43 7.81
N TYR A 83 -3.39 -13.42 8.48
CA TYR A 83 -2.73 -14.21 9.51
C TYR A 83 -1.55 -15.03 8.97
N ARG A 84 -1.58 -15.35 7.67
CA ARG A 84 -0.53 -16.11 6.99
C ARG A 84 0.54 -15.19 6.41
N PHE A 85 0.13 -14.14 5.70
CA PHE A 85 1.04 -13.33 4.89
C PHE A 85 1.48 -12.02 5.56
N GLY A 86 0.77 -11.56 6.60
CA GLY A 86 1.04 -10.27 7.22
C GLY A 86 2.44 -10.13 7.79
N LYS A 87 3.01 -11.21 8.38
CA LYS A 87 4.37 -11.22 8.90
C LYS A 87 5.41 -11.01 7.79
N PHE A 88 5.31 -11.76 6.69
CA PHE A 88 6.26 -11.67 5.57
C PHE A 88 6.27 -10.28 4.96
N VAL A 89 5.08 -9.70 4.73
CA VAL A 89 4.95 -8.34 4.18
C VAL A 89 5.57 -7.31 5.13
N ARG A 90 5.24 -7.32 6.42
CA ARG A 90 5.80 -6.35 7.38
C ARG A 90 7.31 -6.43 7.48
N GLU A 91 7.87 -7.65 7.55
CA GLU A 91 9.31 -7.83 7.64
C GLU A 91 10.04 -7.34 6.38
N ALA A 92 9.48 -7.58 5.18
CA ALA A 92 10.04 -7.11 3.93
C ALA A 92 10.11 -5.57 3.88
N PHE A 93 9.00 -4.88 4.20
CA PHE A 93 8.96 -3.42 4.21
C PHE A 93 9.88 -2.80 5.26
N ARG A 94 9.92 -3.39 6.47
CA ARG A 94 10.82 -2.95 7.54
C ARG A 94 12.29 -3.06 7.12
N ARG A 95 12.68 -4.17 6.47
CA ARG A 95 14.05 -4.37 5.98
C ARG A 95 14.39 -3.40 4.85
N ALA A 96 13.45 -3.14 3.94
CA ALA A 96 13.65 -2.25 2.81
C ALA A 96 13.60 -0.76 3.17
N GLY A 97 13.21 -0.40 4.40
CA GLY A 97 13.06 1.01 4.77
C GLY A 97 11.85 1.70 4.11
N VAL A 98 10.87 0.93 3.62
CA VAL A 98 9.71 1.44 2.87
C VAL A 98 8.50 1.56 3.80
N SER A 99 7.76 2.66 3.65
CA SER A 99 6.55 2.91 4.45
C SER A 99 5.42 1.95 4.05
N LEU A 100 4.69 1.41 5.03
CA LEU A 100 3.64 0.43 4.80
C LEU A 100 2.32 0.82 5.46
N ILE A 101 1.25 0.83 4.66
CA ILE A 101 -0.13 0.95 5.13
C ILE A 101 -0.78 -0.44 5.01
N ALA A 102 -1.26 -1.00 6.12
CA ALA A 102 -1.93 -2.30 6.11
C ALA A 102 -3.43 -2.16 6.32
N VAL A 103 -4.21 -2.62 5.35
CA VAL A 103 -5.68 -2.67 5.41
C VAL A 103 -6.10 -4.06 5.86
N ASN A 104 -6.64 -4.19 7.07
CA ASN A 104 -7.14 -5.45 7.59
C ASN A 104 -8.41 -5.26 8.45
N PRO A 105 -9.31 -6.25 8.49
CA PRO A 105 -10.55 -6.14 9.27
C PRO A 105 -10.35 -6.28 10.79
N SER A 106 -9.14 -6.63 11.27
CA SER A 106 -8.91 -7.06 12.66
C SER A 106 -7.75 -6.40 13.41
N SER A 107 -7.16 -5.29 12.96
CA SER A 107 -6.10 -4.62 13.75
C SER A 107 -6.49 -3.23 14.23
N PHE A 108 -7.39 -3.16 15.21
CA PHE A 108 -7.61 -1.94 16.01
C PHE A 108 -6.49 -1.71 17.06
N ARG A 109 -5.34 -2.36 16.94
CA ARG A 109 -4.19 -2.21 17.84
C ARG A 109 -2.92 -2.58 17.10
N GLU A 110 -2.25 -1.58 16.54
CA GLU A 110 -0.79 -1.50 16.37
C GLU A 110 -0.48 -0.22 15.59
N SER A 111 -0.46 0.90 16.31
CA SER A 111 0.06 2.17 15.82
C SER A 111 1.16 2.64 16.76
N HIS A 112 2.22 3.17 16.13
CA HIS A 112 3.41 3.81 16.69
C HIS A 112 4.53 2.87 17.17
N GLY A 113 5.41 2.51 16.22
CA GLY A 113 6.79 2.15 16.52
C GLY A 113 7.72 3.33 16.20
N ASN A 114 7.99 4.19 17.19
CA ASN A 114 9.10 5.15 17.12
C ASN A 114 10.38 4.43 17.55
N ALA A 115 11.01 3.70 16.63
CA ALA A 115 12.30 3.03 16.84
C ALA A 115 13.26 3.31 15.65
N GLY A 116 13.24 4.53 15.12
CA GLY A 116 14.15 4.97 14.06
C GLY A 116 13.93 4.35 12.67
N GLY A 117 12.81 3.67 12.44
CA GLY A 117 12.43 3.07 11.15
C GLY A 117 11.38 3.90 10.36
N PRO A 118 11.09 3.54 9.11
CA PRO A 118 10.07 4.21 8.29
C PRO A 118 8.66 4.07 8.90
N PRO A 119 7.76 5.04 8.64
CA PRO A 119 6.42 5.04 9.21
C PRO A 119 5.58 3.81 8.77
N PHE A 120 4.94 3.17 9.75
CA PHE A 120 3.98 2.08 9.56
C PHE A 120 2.62 2.51 10.10
N VAL A 121 1.57 2.36 9.28
CA VAL A 121 0.19 2.61 9.68
C VAL A 121 -0.60 1.31 9.50
N GLY A 122 -0.87 0.63 10.61
CA GLY A 122 -1.75 -0.54 10.67
C GLY A 122 -3.19 -0.15 11.00
N GLY A 123 -4.15 -1.00 10.64
CA GLY A 123 -5.51 -0.92 11.20
C GLY A 123 -6.50 -0.01 10.48
N VAL A 124 -6.25 0.33 9.20
CA VAL A 124 -7.16 1.18 8.44
C VAL A 124 -8.34 0.35 7.95
N SER A 125 -9.36 0.23 8.79
CA SER A 125 -10.70 -0.16 8.37
C SER A 125 -11.31 1.02 7.61
N PHE A 126 -11.88 0.75 6.43
CA PHE A 126 -12.63 1.68 5.57
C PHE A 126 -11.83 2.48 4.50
N VAL A 127 -12.25 2.25 3.25
CA VAL A 127 -11.80 2.89 2.00
C VAL A 127 -11.71 4.44 2.04
N PRO A 128 -12.61 5.21 2.69
CA PRO A 128 -12.47 6.67 2.73
C PRO A 128 -11.29 7.18 3.58
N ALA A 129 -10.73 6.38 4.49
CA ALA A 129 -9.62 6.81 5.34
C ALA A 129 -8.25 6.72 4.62
N VAL A 130 -8.13 5.84 3.61
CA VAL A 130 -6.84 5.60 2.94
C VAL A 130 -6.34 6.85 2.19
N PRO A 131 -7.15 7.57 1.38
CA PRO A 131 -6.71 8.82 0.76
C PRO A 131 -6.26 9.90 1.77
N LEU A 132 -6.92 9.97 2.94
CA LEU A 132 -6.56 10.91 4.02
C LEU A 132 -5.22 10.55 4.65
N ILE A 133 -4.98 9.27 4.92
CA ILE A 133 -3.71 8.76 5.46
C ILE A 133 -2.59 8.95 4.43
N PHE A 134 -2.87 8.76 3.14
CA PHE A 134 -1.89 9.06 2.10
C PHE A 134 -1.50 10.54 2.09
N ARG A 135 -2.47 11.45 2.24
CA ARG A 135 -2.19 12.88 2.33
C ARG A 135 -1.41 13.22 3.60
N GLU A 136 -1.63 12.52 4.69
CA GLU A 136 -0.94 12.77 5.95
C GLU A 136 0.49 12.23 5.99
N VAL A 137 0.67 10.99 5.53
CA VAL A 137 1.97 10.32 5.57
C VAL A 137 2.90 10.82 4.45
N PHE A 138 2.33 11.25 3.32
CA PHE A 138 3.09 11.57 2.10
C PHE A 138 2.77 12.95 1.49
N GLY A 139 1.93 13.76 2.14
CA GLY A 139 1.67 15.14 1.71
C GLY A 139 2.81 16.10 2.05
N PRO A 140 2.84 17.30 1.41
CA PRO A 140 3.88 18.30 1.64
C PRO A 140 3.83 18.91 3.04
N GLU A 141 2.68 18.85 3.72
CA GLU A 141 2.49 19.38 5.07
C GLU A 141 2.67 18.25 6.09
N LYS A 142 3.89 18.09 6.61
CA LYS A 142 4.14 17.19 7.74
C LYS A 142 3.44 17.75 8.99
N GLY A 143 2.32 17.15 9.42
CA GLY A 143 1.80 17.37 10.76
C GLY A 143 0.30 17.58 10.95
N VAL A 144 -0.59 16.84 10.27
CA VAL A 144 -2.01 16.82 10.62
C VAL A 144 -2.38 15.55 11.40
N SER A 145 -2.42 15.68 12.73
CA SER A 145 -3.01 14.63 13.57
C SER A 145 -4.48 14.39 13.20
N VAL A 146 -4.76 13.27 12.52
CA VAL A 146 -6.14 12.88 12.21
C VAL A 146 -6.72 12.19 13.44
N SER A 147 -7.45 12.95 14.26
CA SER A 147 -8.39 12.35 15.20
C SER A 147 -9.66 12.00 14.44
N VAL A 148 -9.83 10.73 14.06
CA VAL A 148 -11.14 10.23 13.64
C VAL A 148 -12.00 10.13 14.90
N ARG A 149 -12.93 11.07 15.09
CA ARG A 149 -13.97 10.91 16.11
C ARG A 149 -14.97 9.87 15.60
N VAL A 150 -15.21 8.87 16.46
CA VAL A 150 -16.29 7.87 16.34
C VAL A 150 -17.64 8.57 16.36
#